data_AF-A0A3N5KI76-F1
#
_entry.id   AF-A0A3N5KI76-F1
#
_cell.length_a   1.000
_cell.length_b   1.000
_cell.length_c   1.000
_cell.angle_alpha   90.00
_cell.angle_beta   90.00
_cell.angle_gamma   90.00
#
_symmetry.space_group_name_H-M   'P 1'
#
loop_
_entity.id
_entity.type
_entity.pdbx_description
1 polymer ?
#
loop_
_entity_poly.entity_id
_entity_poly.type
_entity_poly.pdbx_seq_one_letter_code
_entity_poly.pdbx_strand_id
1 'polypeptide(L)' 'MNSHAHPRCSTFRIYDEALRARLCAVALATAQEEANAGDMRLFLCPACGHIEPDRCPASCPICGALEDKFVQM' A
#
# COMPACT_ATOMS: atom_id res chain seq x y z
N MET A 1 -7.74 37.84 19.98
CA MET A 1 -8.06 37.05 18.77
C MET A 1 -7.34 35.72 18.88
N ASN A 2 -8.09 34.63 19.01
CA ASN A 2 -7.55 33.27 19.06
C ASN A 2 -7.13 32.84 17.66
N SER A 3 -5.82 32.66 17.46
CA SER A 3 -5.27 32.12 16.22
C SER A 3 -5.44 30.61 16.20
N HIS A 4 -6.59 30.18 15.66
CA HIS A 4 -6.82 28.79 15.28
C HIS A 4 -6.08 28.47 13.97
N ALA A 5 -5.67 27.20 13.86
CA ALA A 5 -5.34 26.41 12.66
C ALA A 5 -3.84 26.17 12.34
N HIS A 6 -3.48 24.89 12.53
CA HIS A 6 -2.23 24.20 12.18
C HIS A 6 -2.20 23.85 10.67
N PRO A 7 -1.01 23.56 10.08
CA PRO A 7 -0.69 22.15 9.96
C PRO A 7 0.76 21.79 10.32
N ARG A 8 0.87 20.77 11.18
CA ARG A 8 2.10 20.13 11.69
C ARG A 8 2.87 19.31 10.64
N CYS A 9 2.73 19.61 9.36
CA CYS A 9 3.41 18.85 8.32
C CYS A 9 3.80 19.76 7.15
N SER A 10 4.93 20.46 7.29
CA SER A 10 5.60 21.18 6.20
C SER A 10 6.40 20.25 5.28
N THR A 11 6.45 18.95 5.58
CA THR A 11 7.41 18.01 4.99
C THR A 11 6.97 17.43 3.64
N PHE A 12 5.68 17.50 3.30
CA PHE A 12 5.15 16.90 2.05
C PHE A 12 4.42 17.90 1.17
N ARG A 13 5.11 18.97 0.77
CA ARG A 13 4.67 19.77 -0.39
C ARG A 13 5.75 19.74 -1.46
N ILE A 14 5.77 18.66 -2.24
CA ILE A 14 6.52 18.63 -3.50
C ILE A 14 5.74 19.47 -4.50
N TYR A 15 5.96 20.78 -4.46
CA TYR A 15 5.39 21.73 -5.41
C TYR A 15 6.13 21.80 -6.74
N ASP A 16 7.25 21.09 -6.86
CA ASP A 16 7.97 21.00 -8.11
C ASP A 16 7.22 20.05 -9.05
N GLU A 17 6.49 20.65 -10.00
CA GLU A 17 5.75 19.93 -11.02
C GLU A 17 6.66 19.10 -11.92
N ALA A 18 7.92 19.50 -12.14
CA ALA A 18 8.88 18.71 -12.90
C ALA A 18 9.29 17.45 -12.13
N LEU A 19 9.52 17.56 -10.82
CA LEU A 19 9.78 16.40 -9.98
C LEU A 19 8.57 15.46 -9.93
N ARG A 20 7.36 16.02 -9.78
CA ARG A 20 6.12 15.25 -9.80
C ARG A 20 5.90 14.52 -11.13
N ALA A 21 6.13 15.20 -12.26
CA ALA A 21 6.02 14.61 -13.59
C ALA A 21 7.02 13.45 -13.79
N ARG A 22 8.27 13.61 -13.32
CA ARG A 22 9.30 12.56 -13.37
C ARG A 22 8.90 11.35 -12.55
N LEU A 23 8.44 11.54 -11.32
CA LEU A 23 8.03 10.45 -10.44
C LEU A 23 6.81 9.71 -11.01
N CYS A 24 5.85 10.42 -11.59
CA CYS A 24 4.72 9.81 -12.28
C CYS A 24 5.17 8.98 -13.51
N ALA A 25 6.10 9.49 -14.32
CA ALA A 25 6.61 8.76 -15.48
C ALA A 25 7.30 7.45 -15.09
N VAL A 26 8.11 7.46 -14.03
CA VAL A 26 8.75 6.25 -13.50
C VAL A 26 7.72 5.25 -13.00
N ALA A 27 6.73 5.68 -12.20
CA ALA A 27 5.70 4.81 -11.68
C ALA A 27 4.85 4.15 -12.78
N LEU A 28 4.53 4.89 -13.85
CA LEU A 28 3.82 4.35 -15.01
C LEU A 28 4.66 3.34 -15.79
N ALA A 29 5.94 3.62 -16.03
CA ALA A 29 6.83 2.69 -16.73
C ALA A 29 6.94 1.36 -15.98
N THR A 30 7.14 1.40 -14.65
CA THR A 30 7.20 0.19 -13.82
C THR A 30 5.86 -0.55 -13.76
N ALA A 31 4.73 0.17 -13.71
CA ALA A 31 3.41 -0.45 -13.71
C ALA A 31 3.07 -1.13 -15.05
N GLN A 32 3.57 -0.60 -16.17
CA GLN A 32 3.41 -1.21 -17.49
C GLN A 32 4.26 -2.46 -17.65
N GLU A 33 5.45 -2.50 -17.04
CA GLU A 33 6.31 -3.70 -17.02
C GLU A 33 5.74 -4.80 -16.10
N GLU A 34 5.12 -4.43 -14.99
CA GLU A 34 4.43 -5.31 -14.03
C GLU A 34 2.99 -5.68 -14.46
N ALA A 35 2.51 -5.21 -15.62
CA ALA A 35 1.14 -5.44 -16.11
C ALA A 35 0.86 -6.91 -16.54
N ASN A 36 1.78 -7.83 -16.25
CA ASN A 36 1.65 -9.25 -16.48
C ASN A 36 1.72 -10.08 -15.18
N ALA A 37 1.29 -9.49 -14.06
CA ALA A 37 0.97 -10.24 -12.83
C ALA A 37 -0.34 -11.00 -13.05
N GLY A 38 -0.26 -12.13 -13.76
CA GLY A 38 -1.38 -13.03 -13.96
C GLY A 38 -1.90 -13.56 -12.61
N ASP A 39 -3.20 -13.41 -12.38
CA ASP A 39 -4.05 -14.09 -11.39
C ASP A 39 -3.36 -14.52 -10.08
N MET A 40 -2.58 -13.62 -9.45
CA MET A 40 -1.92 -13.92 -8.18
C MET A 40 -2.94 -13.83 -7.07
N ARG A 41 -3.20 -14.95 -6.39
CA ARG A 41 -4.11 -14.98 -5.25
C ARG A 41 -3.45 -14.27 -4.08
N LEU A 42 -4.05 -13.19 -3.61
CA LEU A 42 -3.57 -12.44 -2.45
C LEU A 42 -4.46 -12.72 -1.25
N PHE A 43 -3.86 -13.02 -0.10
CA PHE A 43 -4.58 -13.26 1.16
C PHE A 43 -4.29 -12.14 2.14
N LEU A 44 -5.28 -11.30 2.43
CA LEU A 44 -5.19 -10.21 3.41
C LEU A 44 -5.66 -10.67 4.79
N CYS A 45 -4.86 -10.41 5.82
CA CYS A 45 -5.30 -10.45 7.21
C CYS A 45 -6.07 -9.16 7.58
N PRO A 46 -7.38 -9.21 7.84
CA PRO A 46 -8.17 -8.01 8.17
C PRO A 46 -7.85 -7.43 9.56
N ALA A 47 -7.19 -8.19 10.42
CA ALA A 47 -6.86 -7.74 11.78
C ALA A 47 -5.66 -6.78 11.83
N CYS A 48 -4.67 -6.96 10.94
CA CYS A 48 -3.42 -6.20 10.98
C CYS A 48 -2.90 -5.72 9.62
N GLY A 49 -3.49 -6.17 8.51
CA GLY A 49 -3.10 -5.77 7.16
C GLY A 49 -1.97 -6.58 6.53
N HIS A 50 -1.54 -7.70 7.14
CA HIS A 50 -0.58 -8.61 6.50
C HIS A 50 -1.13 -9.17 5.18
N ILE A 51 -0.33 -9.16 4.11
CA ILE A 51 -0.70 -9.70 2.79
C ILE A 51 0.25 -10.85 2.47
N GLU A 52 -0.29 -12.04 2.24
CA GLU A 52 0.46 -13.21 1.81
C GLU A 52 0.10 -13.56 0.35
N PRO A 53 1.08 -13.69 -0.56
CA PRO A 53 0.84 -14.16 -1.91
C PRO A 53 0.66 -15.69 -1.97
N ASP A 54 -0.13 -16.16 -2.94
CA ASP A 54 -0.37 -17.55 -3.35
C ASP A 54 -1.12 -18.46 -2.37
N ARG A 55 -0.81 -18.42 -1.07
CA ARG A 55 -1.43 -19.26 -0.03
C ARG A 55 -1.65 -18.50 1.27
N CYS A 56 -2.79 -18.79 1.90
CA CYS A 56 -3.06 -18.33 3.26
C CYS A 56 -2.18 -19.10 4.27
N PRO A 57 -1.53 -18.41 5.22
CA PRO A 57 -0.82 -19.07 6.30
C PRO A 57 -1.79 -19.60 7.36
N ALA A 58 -1.40 -20.66 8.08
CA ALA A 58 -2.19 -21.24 9.16
C ALA A 58 -2.45 -20.25 10.32
N SER A 59 -1.51 -19.34 10.55
CA SER A 59 -1.61 -18.24 11.50
C SER A 59 -0.81 -17.04 10.99
N CYS A 60 -1.37 -15.85 11.15
CA CYS A 60 -0.73 -14.61 10.75
C CYS A 60 0.56 -14.39 11.55
N PRO A 61 1.72 -14.18 10.89
CA PRO A 61 2.99 -13.98 11.57
C PRO A 61 3.07 -12.65 12.34
N ILE A 62 2.17 -11.70 12.04
CA ILE A 62 2.15 -10.38 12.66
C ILE A 62 1.27 -10.36 13.93
N CYS A 63 0.06 -10.92 13.87
CA CYS A 63 -0.94 -10.78 14.94
C CYS A 63 -1.48 -12.10 15.50
N GLY A 64 -1.12 -13.24 14.91
CA GLY A 64 -1.59 -14.56 15.34
C GLY A 64 -2.99 -14.95 14.87
N ALA A 65 -3.70 -14.11 14.10
CA ALA A 65 -5.00 -14.45 13.53
C ALA A 65 -4.93 -15.76 12.72
N LEU A 66 -5.92 -16.65 12.90
CA LEU A 66 -5.97 -17.94 12.24
C LEU A 66 -6.33 -17.81 10.75
N GLU A 67 -6.02 -18.85 9.96
CA GLU A 67 -6.24 -18.94 8.51
C GLU A 67 -7.67 -18.55 8.09
N ASP A 68 -8.67 -18.95 8.88
CA ASP A 68 -10.09 -18.68 8.63
C ASP A 68 -10.47 -17.20 8.64
N LYS A 69 -9.58 -16.33 9.13
CA LYS A 69 -9.78 -14.88 9.16
C LYS A 69 -9.26 -14.17 7.93
N PHE A 70 -8.43 -14.80 7.12
CA PHE A 70 -7.89 -14.15 5.93
C PHE A 70 -8.93 -14.03 4.82
N VAL A 71 -8.84 -12.93 4.07
CA VAL A 71 -9.72 -12.62 2.94
C VAL A 71 -8.90 -12.69 1.66
N GLN A 72 -9.35 -13.50 0.69
CA GLN A 72 -8.76 -13.51 -0.64
C GLN A 72 -9.19 -12.26 -1.41
N MET A 73 -8.23 -11.58 -2.04
CA MET A 73 -8.43 -10.44 -2.93
C MET A 73 -8.32 -10.84 -4.39
#